data_AF-A0A7W7SXR1-F1
#
_entry.id   AF-A0A7W7SXR1-F1
#
_cell.length_a   1.000
_cell.length_b   1.000
_cell.length_c   1.000
_cell.angle_alpha   90.00
_cell.angle_beta   90.00
_cell.angle_gamma   90.00
#
_symmetry.space_group_name_H-M   'P 1'
#
loop_
_entity.id
_entity.type
_entity.pdbx_description
1 polymer ?
#
loop_
_entity_poly.entity_id
_entity_poly.type
_entity_poly.pdbx_seq_one_letter_code
_entity_poly.pdbx_strand_id
1 'polypeptide(L)'
;MSPRSAVIRRTLAAAFAGVGVAVVLGPVAPAQAIPACRAGYQCTYTYYSSNTYETVVGGRTLFCDGTSDTFGATSRWLRFTTAQCNDPF
;
A
#
# COMPACT_ATOMS: atom_id res chain seq x y z
N MET A 1 14.69 45.77 -56.49
CA MET A 1 15.23 44.76 -55.55
C MET A 1 14.42 44.84 -54.25
N SER A 2 13.66 43.79 -53.92
CA SER A 2 12.91 43.65 -52.67
C SER A 2 13.78 42.95 -51.62
N PRO A 3 13.69 43.31 -50.34
CA PRO A 3 13.87 42.34 -49.27
C PRO A 3 12.60 42.20 -48.43
N ARG A 4 12.26 40.92 -48.27
CA ARG A 4 11.11 40.33 -47.62
C ARG A 4 11.10 40.56 -46.10
N SER A 5 9.88 40.65 -45.58
CA SER A 5 9.41 39.97 -44.36
C SER A 5 10.32 40.03 -43.14
N ALA A 6 10.34 41.17 -42.46
CA ALA A 6 10.79 41.23 -41.07
C ALA A 6 9.60 41.14 -40.12
N VAL A 7 9.20 39.89 -39.93
CA VAL A 7 8.81 39.35 -38.63
C VAL A 7 7.58 39.97 -37.97
N ILE A 8 6.45 39.32 -38.27
CA ILE A 8 5.32 39.10 -37.38
C ILE A 8 5.88 38.65 -36.02
N ARG A 9 6.15 39.61 -35.14
CA ARG A 9 6.90 39.39 -33.89
C ARG A 9 6.25 40.16 -32.76
N ARG A 10 4.95 39.99 -32.58
CA ARG A 10 4.27 40.48 -31.38
C ARG A 10 2.91 39.83 -31.31
N THR A 11 2.58 39.40 -30.10
CA THR A 11 1.35 38.72 -29.68
C THR A 11 1.33 37.27 -30.18
N LEU A 12 1.42 36.25 -29.33
CA LEU A 12 0.57 36.03 -28.17
C LEU A 12 1.37 35.28 -27.09
N ALA A 13 1.64 35.99 -26.01
CA ALA A 13 1.99 35.38 -24.74
C ALA A 13 0.72 34.81 -24.09
N ALA A 14 0.94 33.80 -23.24
CA ALA A 14 0.06 33.34 -22.17
C ALA A 14 -1.19 32.52 -22.57
N ALA A 15 -1.00 31.20 -22.64
CA ALA A 15 -2.03 30.23 -22.28
C ALA A 15 -1.45 29.18 -21.32
N PHE A 16 -1.00 29.64 -20.14
CA PHE A 16 -0.71 28.79 -18.99
C PHE A 16 -1.78 29.05 -17.95
N ALA A 17 -2.91 28.36 -18.03
CA ALA A 17 -3.90 28.37 -16.97
C ALA A 17 -4.59 27.02 -16.85
N GLY A 18 -4.18 26.25 -15.83
CA GLY A 18 -5.09 25.41 -15.07
C GLY A 18 -5.39 24.02 -15.62
N VAL A 19 -4.41 23.11 -15.54
CA VAL A 19 -4.76 21.70 -15.28
C VAL A 19 -4.43 21.45 -13.82
N GLY A 20 -5.41 21.76 -12.96
CA GLY A 20 -5.35 21.40 -11.55
C GLY A 20 -5.34 19.87 -11.45
N VAL A 21 -4.23 19.32 -10.96
CA VAL A 21 -4.13 17.90 -10.65
C VAL A 21 -5.09 17.63 -9.50
N ALA A 22 -6.25 17.04 -9.81
CA ALA A 22 -7.17 16.53 -8.80
C ALA A 22 -6.50 15.33 -8.12
N VAL A 23 -5.82 15.59 -7.00
CA VAL A 23 -5.34 14.52 -6.11
C VAL A 23 -6.57 13.91 -5.46
N VAL A 24 -7.04 12.79 -6.01
CA VAL A 24 -8.09 11.97 -5.39
C VAL A 24 -7.50 11.40 -4.11
N LEU A 25 -7.71 12.11 -3.00
CA LEU A 25 -7.48 11.58 -1.66
C LEU A 25 -8.56 10.52 -1.40
N GLY A 26 -8.25 9.28 -1.77
CA GLY A 26 -9.07 8.13 -1.39
C GLY A 26 -9.22 8.05 0.14
N PRO A 27 -10.28 7.40 0.65
CA PRO A 27 -10.51 7.30 2.09
C PRO A 27 -9.32 6.63 2.77
N VAL A 28 -8.60 7.43 3.56
CA VAL A 28 -7.54 6.96 4.46
C VAL A 28 -8.26 6.30 5.63
N ALA A 29 -8.60 5.02 5.49
CA ALA A 29 -9.14 4.26 6.60
C ALA A 29 -8.12 4.23 7.74
N PRO A 30 -8.53 4.38 9.02
CA PRO A 30 -7.61 4.27 10.14
C PRO A 30 -6.79 2.98 10.04
N ALA A 31 -5.46 3.13 10.11
CA ALA A 31 -4.54 2.02 10.10
C ALA A 31 -4.83 1.14 11.33
N GLN A 32 -5.40 -0.04 11.09
CA GLN A 32 -5.66 -1.04 12.11
C GLN A 32 -4.29 -1.47 12.68
N ALA A 33 -4.11 -1.42 14.00
CA ALA A 33 -2.87 -1.88 14.62
C ALA A 33 -2.71 -3.39 14.36
N ILE A 34 -1.59 -3.80 13.78
CA ILE A 34 -1.28 -5.21 13.55
C ILE A 34 -0.98 -5.87 14.91
N PRO A 35 -1.67 -6.96 15.30
CA PRO A 35 -1.45 -7.62 16.57
C PRO A 35 0.00 -8.08 16.75
N ALA A 36 0.57 -7.87 17.94
CA ALA A 36 1.89 -8.40 18.26
C ALA A 36 1.81 -9.91 18.53
N CYS A 37 2.82 -10.65 18.08
CA CYS A 37 2.96 -12.06 18.42
C CYS A 37 3.51 -12.22 19.85
N ARG A 38 2.79 -12.97 20.69
CA ARG A 38 3.21 -13.24 22.06
C ARG A 38 4.35 -14.27 22.07
N ALA A 39 5.33 -14.09 22.94
CA ALA A 39 6.39 -15.07 23.16
C ALA A 39 5.81 -16.45 23.54
N GLY A 40 6.38 -17.52 22.99
CA GLY A 40 5.88 -18.89 23.18
C GLY A 40 4.64 -19.25 22.35
N TYR A 41 4.29 -18.42 21.35
CA TYR A 41 3.22 -18.72 20.40
C TYR A 41 3.75 -18.68 18.96
N GLN A 42 3.24 -19.59 18.15
CA GLN A 42 3.24 -19.42 16.71
C GLN A 42 2.10 -18.48 16.32
N CYS A 43 2.39 -17.52 15.46
CA CYS A 43 1.44 -16.50 15.05
C CYS A 43 1.32 -16.46 13.53
N THR A 44 0.09 -16.50 13.03
CA THR A 44 -0.22 -16.42 11.61
C THR A 44 -1.05 -15.16 11.32
N TYR A 45 -0.57 -14.41 10.35
CA TYR A 45 -1.16 -13.19 9.82
C TYR A 45 -1.62 -13.48 8.40
N THR A 46 -2.92 -13.42 8.14
CA THR A 46 -3.47 -13.61 6.79
C THR A 46 -4.07 -12.30 6.30
N TYR A 47 -3.51 -11.74 5.23
CA TYR A 47 -3.93 -10.47 4.64
C TYR A 47 -4.88 -10.71 3.47
N TYR A 48 -5.94 -9.91 3.41
CA TYR A 48 -7.02 -10.01 2.42
C TYR A 48 -7.15 -8.73 1.60
N SER A 49 -7.71 -8.83 0.39
CA SER A 49 -7.93 -7.67 -0.47
C SER A 49 -9.02 -6.73 0.05
N SER A 50 -10.02 -7.28 0.76
CA SER A 50 -11.23 -6.58 1.21
C SER A 50 -11.65 -7.03 2.62
N ASN A 51 -12.63 -6.33 3.20
CA ASN A 51 -13.24 -6.67 4.48
C ASN A 51 -14.17 -7.90 4.43
N THR A 52 -14.41 -8.49 3.25
CA THR A 52 -15.16 -9.75 3.12
C THR A 52 -14.30 -10.97 3.45
N TYR A 53 -12.97 -10.80 3.53
CA TYR A 53 -12.01 -11.86 3.83
C TYR A 53 -12.10 -13.07 2.86
N GLU A 54 -12.45 -12.82 1.60
CA GLU A 54 -12.62 -13.87 0.59
C GLU A 54 -11.35 -14.11 -0.22
N THR A 55 -10.59 -13.05 -0.54
CA THR A 55 -9.38 -13.15 -1.36
C THR A 55 -8.14 -12.87 -0.53
N VAL A 56 -7.30 -13.89 -0.34
CA VAL A 56 -5.99 -13.75 0.31
C VAL A 56 -5.01 -13.09 -0.65
N VAL A 57 -4.31 -12.06 -0.18
CA VAL A 57 -3.29 -11.31 -0.95
C VAL A 57 -1.89 -11.46 -0.39
N GLY A 58 -1.77 -11.98 0.83
CA GLY A 58 -0.49 -12.24 1.46
C GLY A 58 -0.64 -12.88 2.82
N GLY A 59 0.49 -13.26 3.40
CA GLY A 59 0.54 -13.81 4.73
C GLY A 59 1.92 -13.72 5.35
N ARG A 60 1.94 -13.84 6.67
CA ARG A 60 3.16 -13.97 7.47
C ARG A 60 2.91 -14.99 8.56
N THR A 61 3.82 -15.92 8.76
CA THR A 61 3.80 -16.83 9.91
C THR A 61 5.10 -16.70 10.67
N LEU A 62 4.99 -16.51 11.99
CA LEU A 62 6.09 -16.61 12.94
C LEU A 62 5.96 -17.97 13.60
N PHE A 63 6.92 -18.86 13.35
CA PHE A 63 6.89 -20.24 13.85
C PHE A 63 7.50 -20.33 15.24
N CYS A 64 7.19 -21.45 15.93
CA CYS A 64 7.70 -21.73 17.27
C CYS A 64 9.22 -21.89 17.33
N ASP A 65 9.87 -22.27 16.23
CA ASP A 65 11.33 -22.38 16.11
C ASP A 65 12.03 -21.02 15.89
N GLY A 66 11.27 -19.92 15.91
CA GLY A 66 11.76 -18.56 15.68
C GLY A 66 11.94 -18.21 14.20
N THR A 67 11.65 -19.14 13.28
CA THR A 67 11.65 -18.84 11.85
C THR A 67 10.40 -18.08 11.45
N SER A 68 10.46 -17.46 10.27
CA SER A 68 9.31 -16.76 9.71
C SER A 68 9.15 -17.04 8.23
N ASP A 69 7.92 -17.26 7.80
CA ASP A 69 7.55 -17.29 6.39
C ASP A 69 6.68 -16.09 6.05
N THR A 70 6.83 -15.55 4.85
CA THR A 70 6.07 -14.38 4.38
C THR A 70 5.88 -14.47 2.86
N PHE A 71 4.66 -14.18 2.41
CA PHE A 71 4.33 -14.13 0.99
C PHE A 71 3.37 -12.99 0.67
N GLY A 72 3.37 -12.56 -0.60
CA GLY A 72 2.41 -11.61 -1.12
C GLY A 72 2.52 -10.20 -0.51
N ALA A 73 1.37 -9.52 -0.42
CA ALA A 73 1.27 -8.15 0.05
C ALA A 73 0.58 -8.06 1.43
N THR A 74 0.94 -7.03 2.18
CA THR A 74 0.24 -6.67 3.43
C THR A 74 -0.96 -5.80 3.13
N SER A 75 -2.00 -5.92 3.96
CA SER A 75 -3.22 -5.11 3.85
C SER A 75 -3.77 -4.79 5.22
N ARG A 76 -4.72 -3.83 5.28
CA ARG A 76 -5.45 -3.52 6.51
C ARG A 76 -6.49 -4.59 6.89
N TRP A 77 -6.82 -5.49 5.97
CA TRP A 77 -7.81 -6.54 6.19
C TRP A 77 -7.07 -7.80 6.61
N LEU A 78 -6.82 -7.91 7.91
CA LEU A 78 -6.01 -8.95 8.50
C LEU A 78 -6.88 -9.89 9.33
N ARG A 79 -6.61 -11.20 9.23
CA ARG A 79 -6.95 -12.17 10.27
C ARG A 79 -5.70 -12.61 10.98
N PHE A 80 -5.76 -12.62 12.30
CA PHE A 80 -4.67 -13.04 13.16
C PHE A 80 -5.08 -14.29 13.93
N THR A 81 -4.25 -15.32 13.88
CA THR A 81 -4.43 -16.55 14.64
C THR A 81 -3.15 -16.89 15.39
N THR A 82 -3.29 -17.54 16.54
CA THR A 82 -2.18 -17.92 17.39
C THR A 82 -2.34 -19.35 17.88
N ALA A 83 -1.25 -20.09 17.94
CA ALA A 83 -1.17 -21.40 18.56
C ALA A 83 -0.04 -21.38 19.60
N GLN A 84 -0.30 -21.93 20.79
CA GLN A 84 0.73 -22.07 21.80
C GLN A 84 1.77 -23.10 21.34
N CYS A 85 3.05 -22.81 21.52
CA CYS A 85 4.11 -23.77 21.23
C CYS A 85 4.09 -24.89 22.27
N ASN A 86 4.16 -26.14 21.81
CA ASN A 86 4.02 -27.33 22.66
C ASN A 86 5.29 -27.74 23.41
N ASP A 87 6.40 -27.00 23.25
CA ASP A 87 7.62 -27.27 23.98
C ASP A 87 8.00 -26.09 24.89
N PRO A 88 8.28 -26.35 26.18
CA PRO A 88 8.96 -25.39 27.03
C PRO A 88 10.40 -25.28 26.54
N PHE A 89 10.93 -24.05 26.50
CA PHE A 89 12.36 -23.82 26.32
C PHE A 89 13.18 -24.61 27.35
#